data_AF-A0A1X0RDX7-F1
#
_entry.id   AF-A0A1X0RDX7-F1
#
_cell.length_a   1.000
_cell.length_b   1.000
_cell.length_c   1.000
_cell.angle_alpha   90.00
_cell.angle_beta   90.00
_cell.angle_gamma   90.00
#
_symmetry.space_group_name_H-M   'P 1'
#
loop_
_entity.id
_entity.type
_entity.pdbx_description
1 polymer ?
#
loop_
_entity_poly.entity_id
_entity_poly.type
_entity_poly.pdbx_seq_one_letter_code
_entity_poly.pdbx_strand_id
1 'polypeptide(L)'
;MQTTWFLKIRLPFPKVRSFKPGGHLDSEELIQRNTRKALATMNMLSSVGVNPSGFSKVLGTKFYAHIVRPQLEHGLAINRFTVSQLHALEEAQNSCIKKTYGARGKASTKVMLHISKLPLMSERVSILQAQFLFRSL
;
A
#
# COMPACT_ATOMS: atom_id res chain seq x y z
N MET A 1 -19.54 36.12 30.90
CA MET A 1 -18.89 34.80 31.09
C MET A 1 -19.75 33.73 30.43
N GLN A 2 -19.27 33.13 29.34
CA GLN A 2 -19.33 31.69 29.05
C GLN A 2 -18.76 31.47 27.64
N THR A 3 -17.57 30.90 27.62
CA THR A 3 -16.79 30.49 26.45
C THR A 3 -17.13 29.06 26.08
N THR A 4 -17.52 28.79 24.84
CA THR A 4 -17.44 27.45 24.26
C THR A 4 -16.93 27.54 22.83
N TRP A 5 -15.60 27.46 22.72
CA TRP A 5 -14.87 27.22 21.49
C TRP A 5 -14.98 25.74 21.12
N PHE A 6 -15.94 25.38 20.26
CA PHE A 6 -15.88 24.10 19.55
C PHE A 6 -15.43 24.35 18.11
N LEU A 7 -14.11 24.51 17.95
CA LEU A 7 -13.44 24.38 16.66
C LEU A 7 -13.64 22.95 16.15
N LYS A 8 -14.64 22.78 15.29
CA LYS A 8 -14.86 21.56 14.52
C LYS A 8 -13.79 21.48 13.45
N ILE A 9 -12.62 20.95 13.81
CA ILE A 9 -11.59 20.53 12.85
C ILE A 9 -12.19 19.36 12.07
N ARG A 10 -12.87 19.68 10.97
CA ARG A 10 -13.26 18.70 9.96
C ARG A 10 -12.00 18.33 9.19
N LEU A 11 -11.22 17.39 9.74
CA LEU A 11 -10.23 16.68 8.94
C LEU A 11 -10.96 16.17 7.68
N PRO A 12 -10.46 16.44 6.46
CA PRO A 12 -10.99 15.79 5.28
C PRO A 12 -10.59 14.33 5.38
N PHE A 13 -11.40 13.51 6.06
CA PHE A 13 -11.37 12.08 5.84
C PHE A 13 -11.60 11.89 4.34
N PRO A 14 -10.61 11.39 3.58
CA PRO A 14 -10.78 11.23 2.15
C PRO A 14 -11.96 10.27 1.96
N LYS A 15 -13.05 10.79 1.39
CA LYS A 15 -14.33 10.10 1.14
C LYS A 15 -14.04 8.62 0.80
N VAL A 16 -14.31 7.74 1.76
CA VAL A 16 -14.27 6.28 1.54
C VAL A 16 -15.55 5.98 0.80
N ARG A 17 -15.48 5.89 -0.52
CA ARG A 17 -16.62 5.43 -1.29
C ARG A 17 -16.17 4.76 -2.58
N SER A 18 -15.44 3.66 -2.43
CA SER A 18 -15.32 2.63 -3.47
C SER A 18 -16.62 1.83 -3.65
N PHE A 19 -17.72 2.25 -3.01
CA PHE A 19 -19.04 1.64 -3.15
C PHE A 19 -19.80 2.36 -4.26
N LYS A 20 -20.11 1.62 -5.32
CA LYS A 20 -21.02 2.07 -6.37
C LYS A 20 -22.46 2.16 -5.82
N PRO A 21 -23.34 2.95 -6.46
CA PRO A 21 -24.77 2.88 -6.21
C PRO A 21 -25.22 1.42 -6.35
N GLY A 22 -25.78 0.83 -5.29
CA GLY A 22 -26.07 -0.60 -5.20
C GLY A 22 -25.13 -1.42 -4.29
N GLY A 23 -24.19 -0.78 -3.58
CA GLY A 23 -23.45 -1.40 -2.46
C GLY A 23 -22.28 -2.32 -2.86
N HIS A 24 -21.97 -2.43 -4.14
CA HIS A 24 -20.84 -3.21 -4.63
C HIS A 24 -19.55 -2.39 -4.62
N LEU A 25 -18.44 -3.03 -4.22
CA LEU A 25 -17.11 -2.44 -4.24
C LEU A 25 -16.53 -2.46 -5.66
N ASP A 26 -16.06 -1.31 -6.14
CA ASP A 26 -15.27 -1.24 -7.36
C ASP A 26 -13.80 -1.59 -7.05
N SER A 27 -13.44 -2.85 -7.26
CA SER A 27 -12.07 -3.35 -7.05
C SER A 27 -11.02 -2.64 -7.91
N GLU A 28 -11.41 -2.17 -9.11
CA GLU A 28 -10.49 -1.51 -10.04
C GLU A 28 -10.15 -0.10 -9.56
N GLU A 29 -11.18 0.68 -9.23
CA GLU A 29 -10.99 2.02 -8.65
C GLU A 29 -10.19 1.95 -7.35
N LEU A 30 -10.48 0.94 -6.51
CA LEU A 30 -9.75 0.69 -5.27
C LEU A 30 -8.26 0.44 -5.51
N ILE A 31 -7.91 -0.45 -6.45
CA ILE A 31 -6.51 -0.74 -6.77
C ILE A 31 -5.80 0.48 -7.31
N GLN A 32 -6.42 1.18 -8.26
CA GLN A 32 -5.81 2.38 -8.83
C GLN A 32 -5.56 3.45 -7.76
N ARG A 33 -6.53 3.66 -6.86
CA ARG A 33 -6.37 4.60 -5.75
C ARG A 33 -5.26 4.19 -4.79
N ASN A 34 -5.22 2.92 -4.39
CA ASN A 34 -4.21 2.38 -3.49
C ASN A 34 -2.81 2.51 -4.09
N THR A 35 -2.65 2.11 -5.35
CA THR A 35 -1.39 2.22 -6.11
C THR A 35 -0.93 3.67 -6.21
N ARG A 36 -1.81 4.60 -6.62
CA ARG A 36 -1.47 6.03 -6.71
C ARG A 36 -1.01 6.58 -5.37
N LYS A 37 -1.73 6.27 -4.29
CA LYS A 37 -1.40 6.74 -2.94
C LYS A 37 -0.06 6.18 -2.47
N ALA A 38 0.18 4.88 -2.68
CA ALA A 38 1.41 4.20 -2.31
C ALA A 38 2.62 4.79 -3.05
N LEU A 39 2.51 4.97 -4.38
CA LEU A 39 3.58 5.55 -5.19
C LEU A 39 3.87 7.01 -4.80
N ALA A 40 2.84 7.81 -4.54
CA ALA A 40 3.00 9.18 -4.07
C ALA A 40 3.74 9.23 -2.71
N THR A 41 3.33 8.37 -1.77
CA THR A 41 3.98 8.26 -0.46
C THR A 41 5.43 7.77 -0.60
N MET A 42 5.70 6.81 -1.48
CA MET A 42 7.05 6.34 -1.74
C MET A 42 7.93 7.43 -2.35
N ASN A 43 7.39 8.28 -3.23
CA ASN A 43 8.11 9.43 -3.77
C ASN A 43 8.51 10.42 -2.66
N MET A 44 7.60 10.70 -1.73
CA MET A 44 7.87 11.53 -0.56
C MET A 44 8.93 10.89 0.36
N LEU A 45 8.81 9.60 0.65
CA LEU A 45 9.82 8.90 1.45
C LEU A 45 11.20 8.90 0.77
N SER A 46 11.22 8.82 -0.57
CA SER A 46 12.44 8.87 -1.34
C SER A 46 13.15 10.22 -1.23
N SER A 47 12.42 11.35 -1.14
CA SER A 47 13.03 12.66 -0.90
C SER A 47 13.58 12.83 0.51
N VAL A 48 13.06 12.07 1.49
CA VAL A 48 13.52 12.10 2.90
C VAL A 48 14.67 11.11 3.16
N GLY A 49 15.04 10.29 2.17
CA GLY A 49 16.19 9.38 2.26
C GLY A 49 15.87 7.91 2.09
N VAL A 50 14.62 7.50 1.82
CA VAL A 50 14.29 6.12 1.43
C VAL A 50 14.64 5.92 -0.05
N ASN A 51 15.93 5.95 -0.33
CA ASN A 51 16.52 5.90 -1.65
C ASN A 51 17.93 5.26 -1.54
N PRO A 52 18.63 5.03 -2.66
CA PRO A 52 19.89 4.28 -2.65
C PRO A 52 21.04 5.01 -1.95
N SER A 53 20.97 6.34 -1.86
CA SER A 53 21.99 7.21 -1.28
C SER A 53 21.68 7.65 0.16
N GLY A 54 20.51 7.31 0.68
CA GLY A 54 20.05 7.71 2.01
C GLY A 54 20.17 6.59 3.03
N PHE A 55 19.04 6.17 3.59
CA PHE A 55 18.99 5.08 4.57
C PHE A 55 19.50 3.76 4.00
N SER A 56 19.96 2.88 4.89
CA SER A 56 20.34 1.52 4.50
C SER A 56 19.17 0.78 3.85
N LYS A 57 19.47 -0.12 2.91
CA LYS A 57 18.45 -0.88 2.15
C LYS A 57 17.44 -1.58 3.08
N VAL A 58 17.94 -2.19 4.16
CA VAL A 58 17.12 -2.89 5.16
C VAL A 58 16.20 -1.93 5.92
N LEU A 59 16.68 -0.74 6.28
CA LEU A 59 15.85 0.26 6.94
C LEU A 59 14.83 0.86 5.97
N GLY A 60 15.24 1.15 4.74
CA GLY A 60 14.36 1.65 3.68
C GLY A 60 13.22 0.69 3.36
N THR A 61 13.47 -0.62 3.37
CA THR A 61 12.42 -1.63 3.15
C THR A 61 11.49 -1.79 4.35
N LYS A 62 11.97 -1.56 5.57
CA LYS A 62 11.10 -1.43 6.76
C LYS A 62 10.17 -0.22 6.66
N PHE A 63 10.66 0.94 6.21
CA PHE A 63 9.78 2.10 5.97
C PHE A 63 8.71 1.80 4.93
N TYR A 64 9.06 1.14 3.83
CA TYR A 64 8.08 0.64 2.87
C TYR A 64 7.04 -0.25 3.55
N ALA A 65 7.48 -1.25 4.33
CA ALA A 65 6.61 -2.22 4.98
C ALA A 65 5.62 -1.58 5.96
N HIS A 66 6.04 -0.55 6.69
CA HIS A 66 5.23 0.08 7.74
C HIS A 66 4.40 1.27 7.25
N ILE A 67 4.81 1.96 6.18
CA ILE A 67 4.16 3.21 5.75
C ILE A 67 3.46 3.06 4.40
N VAL A 68 4.15 2.52 3.40
CA VAL A 68 3.65 2.43 2.02
C VAL A 68 2.76 1.21 1.84
N ARG A 69 3.21 0.06 2.34
CA ARG A 69 2.52 -1.22 2.17
C ARG A 69 1.08 -1.23 2.70
N PRO A 70 0.76 -0.65 3.88
CA PRO A 70 -0.62 -0.57 4.35
C PRO A 70 -1.56 0.16 3.40
N GLN A 71 -1.04 1.07 2.55
CA GLN A 71 -1.83 1.77 1.55
C GLN A 71 -2.17 0.87 0.36
N LEU A 72 -1.26 -0.01 -0.05
CA LEU A 72 -1.52 -1.05 -1.06
C LEU A 72 -2.51 -2.09 -0.54
N GLU A 73 -2.44 -2.42 0.74
CA GLU A 73 -3.23 -3.46 1.40
C GLU A 73 -4.65 -3.03 1.77
N HIS A 74 -4.96 -1.74 1.61
CA HIS A 74 -6.24 -1.20 2.03
C HIS A 74 -7.40 -1.86 1.29
N GLY A 75 -8.29 -2.52 2.03
CA GLY A 75 -9.47 -3.18 1.47
C GLY A 75 -9.19 -4.51 0.76
N LEU A 76 -7.97 -5.05 0.78
CA LEU A 76 -7.69 -6.33 0.12
C LEU A 76 -8.40 -7.52 0.79
N ALA A 77 -8.61 -7.46 2.10
CA ALA A 77 -9.22 -8.56 2.86
C ALA A 77 -10.70 -8.82 2.53
N ILE A 78 -11.41 -7.81 2.03
CA ILE A 78 -12.88 -7.85 1.81
C ILE A 78 -13.26 -7.90 0.33
N ASN A 79 -12.28 -7.93 -0.57
CA ASN A 79 -12.49 -7.88 -2.02
C ASN A 79 -11.97 -9.14 -2.70
N ARG A 80 -12.54 -9.43 -3.87
CA ARG A 80 -12.01 -10.40 -4.83
C ARG A 80 -11.28 -9.66 -5.95
N PHE A 81 -10.14 -10.20 -6.36
CA PHE A 81 -9.27 -9.59 -7.36
C PHE A 81 -9.06 -10.54 -8.54
N THR A 82 -9.00 -9.96 -9.73
CA THR A 82 -8.56 -10.68 -10.94
C THR A 82 -7.03 -10.82 -10.96
N VAL A 83 -6.52 -11.69 -11.82
CA VAL A 83 -5.07 -11.85 -12.02
C VAL A 83 -4.42 -10.53 -12.48
N SER A 84 -5.07 -9.78 -13.36
CA SER A 84 -4.56 -8.47 -13.83
C SER A 84 -4.45 -7.44 -12.70
N GLN A 85 -5.43 -7.46 -11.78
CA GLN A 85 -5.45 -6.60 -10.61
C GLN A 85 -4.34 -6.93 -9.61
N LEU A 86 -4.09 -8.22 -9.37
CA LEU A 86 -2.96 -8.67 -8.56
C LEU A 86 -1.62 -8.27 -9.20
N HIS A 87 -1.50 -8.38 -10.52
CA HIS A 87 -0.31 -7.96 -11.24
C HIS A 87 -0.05 -6.45 -11.09
N ALA A 88 -1.10 -5.61 -11.16
CA ALA A 88 -0.97 -4.16 -10.95
C ALA A 88 -0.48 -3.83 -9.52
N LEU A 89 -0.95 -4.56 -8.51
CA LEU A 89 -0.47 -4.42 -7.13
C LEU A 89 1.00 -4.84 -6.99
N GLU A 90 1.39 -5.96 -7.61
CA GLU A 90 2.78 -6.42 -7.62
C GLU A 90 3.70 -5.45 -8.36
N GLU A 91 3.24 -4.84 -9.45
CA GLU A 91 3.99 -3.82 -10.18
C GLU A 91 4.21 -2.56 -9.31
N ALA A 92 3.18 -2.14 -8.56
CA ALA A 92 3.28 -1.04 -7.61
C ALA A 92 4.31 -1.34 -6.49
N GLN A 93 4.26 -2.54 -5.91
CA GLN A 93 5.27 -3.02 -4.94
C GLN A 93 6.66 -3.03 -5.57
N ASN A 94 6.81 -3.58 -6.77
CA ASN A 94 8.08 -3.70 -7.48
C ASN A 94 8.69 -2.32 -7.74
N SER A 95 7.88 -1.34 -8.16
CA SER A 95 8.32 0.04 -8.37
C SER A 95 8.86 0.66 -7.07
N CYS A 96 8.15 0.49 -5.95
CA CYS A 96 8.58 1.01 -4.65
C CYS A 96 9.89 0.37 -4.18
N ILE A 97 10.00 -0.95 -4.26
CA ILE A 97 11.19 -1.69 -3.81
C ILE A 97 12.39 -1.36 -4.69
N LYS A 98 12.23 -1.32 -6.02
CA LYS A 98 13.32 -0.90 -6.93
C LYS A 98 13.82 0.50 -6.59
N LYS A 99 12.92 1.42 -6.22
CA LYS A 99 13.28 2.78 -5.81
C LYS A 99 14.11 2.81 -4.52
N THR A 100 13.78 1.98 -3.54
CA THR A 100 14.60 1.82 -2.31
C THR A 100 15.99 1.26 -2.63
N TYR A 101 16.10 0.29 -3.54
CA TYR A 101 17.36 -0.39 -3.86
C TYR A 101 18.20 0.30 -4.93
N GLY A 102 17.63 1.25 -5.67
CA GLY A 102 18.29 1.92 -6.80
C GLY A 102 18.36 1.04 -8.04
N ALA A 103 17.51 0.02 -8.09
CA ALA A 103 17.51 -0.96 -9.14
C ALA A 103 16.77 -0.44 -10.38
N ARG A 104 17.32 -0.71 -11.56
CA ARG A 104 16.75 -0.33 -12.86
C ARG A 104 16.47 -1.56 -13.72
N GLY A 105 15.60 -1.39 -14.73
CA GLY A 105 15.33 -2.40 -15.75
C GLY A 105 14.85 -3.74 -15.19
N LYS A 106 15.46 -4.83 -15.67
CA LYS A 106 15.10 -6.23 -15.38
C LYS A 106 15.63 -6.78 -14.04
N ALA A 107 16.09 -5.91 -13.14
CA ALA A 107 16.54 -6.33 -11.82
C ALA A 107 15.44 -7.10 -11.07
N SER A 108 15.79 -8.25 -10.50
CA SER A 108 14.85 -9.14 -9.82
C SER A 108 14.39 -8.54 -8.49
N THR A 109 13.13 -8.10 -8.44
CA THR A 109 12.48 -7.67 -7.19
C THR A 109 12.20 -8.83 -6.26
N LYS A 110 12.02 -10.06 -6.78
CA LYS A 110 11.82 -11.26 -5.96
C LYS A 110 12.99 -11.50 -5.00
N VAL A 111 14.23 -11.29 -5.45
CA VAL A 111 15.43 -11.38 -4.58
C VAL A 111 15.44 -10.28 -3.52
N MET A 112 15.13 -9.03 -3.90
CA MET A 112 15.09 -7.90 -2.97
C MET A 112 14.03 -8.08 -1.88
N LEU A 113 12.87 -8.61 -2.27
CA LEU A 113 11.78 -8.97 -1.38
C LEU A 113 12.19 -10.09 -0.41
N HIS A 114 12.85 -11.14 -0.92
CA HIS A 114 13.33 -12.24 -0.10
C HIS A 114 14.34 -11.78 0.96
N ILE A 115 15.34 -10.97 0.57
CA ILE A 115 16.33 -10.39 1.50
C ILE A 115 15.64 -9.54 2.57
N SER A 116 14.56 -8.86 2.22
CA SER A 116 13.78 -8.01 3.14
C SER A 116 12.70 -8.75 3.92
N LYS A 117 12.54 -10.07 3.73
CA LYS A 117 11.45 -10.88 4.29
C LYS A 117 10.06 -10.29 3.97
N LEU A 118 9.89 -9.76 2.76
CA LEU A 118 8.64 -9.19 2.29
C LEU A 118 7.93 -10.18 1.35
N PRO A 119 6.69 -10.61 1.66
CA PRO A 119 5.89 -11.39 0.72
C PRO A 119 5.45 -10.57 -0.49
N LEU A 120 5.05 -11.27 -1.55
CA LEU A 120 4.40 -10.70 -2.74
C LEU A 120 2.99 -10.18 -2.41
N MET A 121 2.44 -9.30 -3.26
CA MET A 121 1.07 -8.80 -3.06
C MET A 121 0.03 -9.92 -3.20
N SER A 122 0.24 -10.86 -4.13
CA SER A 122 -0.60 -12.06 -4.26
C SER A 122 -0.67 -12.87 -2.97
N GLU A 123 0.49 -13.19 -2.37
CA GLU A 123 0.57 -13.88 -1.07
C GLU A 123 -0.10 -13.07 0.04
N ARG A 124 0.06 -11.74 0.03
CA ARG A 124 -0.56 -10.88 1.04
C ARG A 124 -2.07 -10.84 0.96
N VAL A 125 -2.65 -10.85 -0.23
CA VAL A 125 -4.11 -10.95 -0.39
C VAL A 125 -4.62 -12.20 0.32
N SER A 126 -4.00 -13.37 0.06
CA SER A 126 -4.38 -14.63 0.71
C SER A 126 -4.24 -14.57 2.23
N ILE A 127 -3.13 -14.02 2.73
CA ILE A 127 -2.90 -13.86 4.19
C ILE A 127 -3.97 -12.96 4.80
N LEU A 128 -4.26 -11.81 4.19
CA LEU A 128 -5.22 -10.84 4.72
C LEU A 128 -6.65 -11.37 4.70
N GLN A 129 -7.05 -12.07 3.64
CA GLN A 129 -8.35 -12.71 3.54
C GLN A 129 -8.50 -13.84 4.57
N ALA A 130 -7.48 -14.70 4.72
CA ALA A 130 -7.49 -15.75 5.74
C ALA A 130 -7.60 -15.15 7.15
N GLN A 131 -6.80 -14.11 7.46
CA GLN A 131 -6.87 -13.41 8.74
C GLN A 131 -8.23 -12.75 9.00
N PHE A 132 -8.91 -12.27 7.95
CA PHE A 132 -10.25 -11.72 8.08
C PHE A 132 -11.26 -12.82 8.42
N LEU A 133 -11.20 -13.95 7.72
CA LEU A 133 -12.06 -15.12 7.99
C LEU A 133 -11.84 -15.65 9.42
N PHE A 134 -10.59 -15.82 9.85
CA PHE A 134 -10.28 -16.29 11.21
C PHE A 134 -10.76 -15.34 12.33
N ARG A 135 -10.89 -14.04 12.05
CA ARG A 135 -11.44 -13.07 13.04
C ARG A 135 -12.95 -13.03 13.06
N SER A 136 -13.61 -13.59 12.04
CA SER A 136 -15.07 -13.64 11.94
C SER A 136 -15.69 -14.90 12.54
N LEU A 137 -14.86 -15.89 12.87
CA LEU A 137 -15.20 -17.10 13.61
C LEU A 137 -15.03 -16.87 15.10
#